data_AF-A0A3S1TXQ5-F1
#
_entry.id   AF-A0A3S1TXQ5-F1
#
_cell.length_a   1.000
_cell.length_b   1.000
_cell.length_c   1.000
_cell.angle_alpha   90.00
_cell.angle_beta   90.00
_cell.angle_gamma   90.00
#
_symmetry.space_group_name_H-M   'P 1'
#
loop_
_entity.id
_entity.type
_entity.pdbx_description
1 polymer ?
#
loop_
_entity_poly.entity_id
_entity_poly.type
_entity_poly.pdbx_seq_one_letter_code
_entity_poly.pdbx_strand_id
1 'polypeptide(L)'
;MLFRLLRLILVLTLVVSAPLSFKAMAQALGQGSAGLVADQQKVIQDLTAKTDDLEKKIQQDGEDDASLVEIRLQLEDLSRAALTSALVFRSRLTEINNRIEVLGPPPAAGQPQEPDIVTGERQALASEKAEINAVVASAQNLSIRISGLIDKIGNMRSELFRNLLTKRYVLSDALSPQVFSDARDEFGNLYKAVSSWLSFAFKFKFQAILAATFVALGLALVLLVGGRRLFGRIFEADPANENPSYLSRLSVAFWSTLLPSLAVSVFLASTVFFFNYYNLLRGDIGVFLNTLAAVIAGVFCVNRLTNAALEPRLPNWRLIPVETGPARWLVRLTTAMAVVLGVNYFLSIVNDTMGSPLSLT
;
A
#
# COMPACT_ATOMS: atom_id res chain seq x y z
N MET A 1 81.23 -40.48 30.89
CA MET A 1 80.21 -40.80 29.86
C MET A 1 79.09 -41.73 30.34
N LEU A 2 79.27 -42.52 31.42
CA LEU A 2 78.21 -43.40 31.95
C LEU A 2 76.94 -42.69 32.44
N PHE A 3 77.03 -41.50 33.04
CA PHE A 3 75.86 -40.78 33.57
C PHE A 3 74.90 -40.23 32.51
N ARG A 4 75.35 -40.05 31.26
CA ARG A 4 74.48 -39.60 30.16
C ARG A 4 73.66 -40.75 29.55
N LEU A 5 74.23 -41.97 29.54
CA LEU A 5 73.54 -43.18 29.07
C LEU A 5 72.43 -43.61 30.03
N LEU A 6 72.64 -43.47 31.35
CA LEU A 6 71.63 -43.81 32.36
C LEU A 6 70.40 -42.88 32.30
N ARG A 7 70.59 -41.60 31.97
CA ARG A 7 69.50 -40.63 31.77
C ARG A 7 68.68 -40.90 30.50
N LEU A 8 69.31 -41.38 29.43
CA LEU A 8 68.62 -41.71 28.18
C LEU A 8 67.76 -42.97 28.32
N ILE A 9 68.21 -43.96 29.08
CA ILE A 9 67.42 -45.17 29.35
C ILE A 9 66.21 -44.85 30.25
N LEU A 10 66.38 -43.97 31.25
CA LEU A 10 65.30 -43.60 32.17
C LEU A 10 64.21 -42.72 31.50
N VAL A 11 64.58 -41.92 30.49
CA VAL A 11 63.62 -41.15 29.68
C VAL A 11 62.93 -42.03 28.63
N LEU A 12 63.61 -43.05 28.08
CA LEU A 12 62.98 -43.97 27.13
C LEU A 12 61.97 -44.93 27.81
N THR A 13 62.22 -45.32 29.07
CA THR A 13 61.27 -46.15 29.84
C THR A 13 60.05 -45.38 30.33
N LEU A 14 60.11 -44.05 30.41
CA LEU A 14 58.99 -43.21 30.86
C LEU A 14 58.02 -42.81 29.74
N VAL A 15 58.38 -43.06 28.47
CA VAL A 15 57.51 -42.77 27.30
C VAL A 15 56.70 -44.00 26.89
N VAL A 16 57.06 -45.21 27.32
CA VAL A 16 56.36 -46.46 26.95
C VAL A 16 55.28 -46.86 27.97
N SER A 17 55.17 -46.18 29.10
CA SER A 17 54.26 -46.55 30.20
C SER A 17 53.26 -45.45 30.61
N ALA A 18 53.07 -44.43 29.77
CA ALA A 18 51.92 -43.54 29.89
C ALA A 18 50.75 -44.14 29.10
N PRO A 19 49.62 -44.52 29.73
CA PRO A 19 48.42 -44.80 28.96
C PRO A 19 48.11 -43.52 28.18
N LEU A 20 48.10 -43.60 26.84
CA LEU A 20 47.55 -42.57 25.99
C LEU A 20 46.15 -42.25 26.53
N SER A 21 46.01 -41.12 27.21
CA SER A 21 44.77 -40.67 27.84
C SER A 21 43.75 -40.29 26.76
N PHE A 22 43.21 -41.29 26.08
CA PHE A 22 42.12 -41.19 25.10
C PHE A 22 40.88 -40.50 25.70
N LYS A 23 40.73 -40.59 27.03
CA LYS A 23 39.69 -39.93 27.83
C LYS A 23 39.69 -38.40 27.68
N ALA A 24 40.86 -37.76 27.64
CA ALA A 24 40.96 -36.30 27.55
C ALA A 24 40.64 -35.77 26.15
N MET A 25 40.98 -36.53 25.10
CA MET A 25 40.70 -36.16 23.72
C MET A 25 39.23 -36.42 23.35
N ALA A 26 38.60 -37.46 23.93
CA ALA A 26 37.16 -37.70 23.82
C ALA A 26 36.32 -36.59 24.51
N GLN A 27 36.77 -36.08 25.65
CA GLN A 27 36.11 -34.95 26.33
C GLN A 27 36.29 -33.60 25.61
N ALA A 28 37.44 -33.35 24.99
CA ALA A 28 37.68 -32.11 24.23
C ALA A 28 36.85 -32.02 22.94
N LEU A 29 36.59 -33.16 22.27
CA LEU A 29 35.76 -33.22 21.06
C LEU A 29 34.24 -33.21 21.35
N GLY A 30 33.80 -33.72 22.50
CA GLY A 30 32.39 -33.68 22.92
C GLY A 30 31.95 -32.31 23.46
N GLN A 31 32.87 -31.51 24.03
CA GLN A 31 32.54 -30.15 24.49
C GLN A 31 32.31 -29.16 23.33
N GLY A 32 33.04 -29.30 22.22
CA GLY A 32 32.86 -28.45 21.05
C GLY A 32 31.52 -28.68 20.33
N SER A 33 31.05 -29.92 20.28
CA SER A 33 29.77 -30.26 19.66
C SER A 33 28.57 -29.94 20.55
N ALA A 34 28.67 -30.15 21.87
CA ALA A 34 27.64 -29.73 22.82
C ALA A 34 27.42 -28.20 22.78
N GLY A 35 28.50 -27.41 22.67
CA GLY A 35 28.42 -25.96 22.45
C GLY A 35 27.74 -25.60 21.12
N LEU A 36 28.12 -26.28 20.03
CA LEU A 36 27.51 -26.06 18.72
C LEU A 36 26.02 -26.41 18.70
N VAL A 37 25.60 -27.51 19.35
CA VAL A 37 24.19 -27.91 19.48
C VAL A 37 23.42 -26.83 20.22
N ALA A 38 23.92 -26.36 21.36
CA ALA A 38 23.27 -25.30 22.15
C ALA A 38 23.15 -23.98 21.35
N ASP A 39 24.20 -23.59 20.64
CA ASP A 39 24.21 -22.39 19.79
C ASP A 39 23.18 -22.49 18.67
N GLN A 40 23.17 -23.60 17.93
CA GLN A 40 22.21 -23.79 16.83
C GLN A 40 20.77 -23.91 17.35
N GLN A 41 20.56 -24.53 18.50
CA GLN A 41 19.24 -24.61 19.11
C GLN A 41 18.70 -23.23 19.48
N LYS A 42 19.56 -22.34 19.99
CA LYS A 42 19.22 -20.93 20.21
C LYS A 42 18.89 -20.19 18.91
N VAL A 43 19.67 -20.41 17.85
CA VAL A 43 19.38 -19.83 16.53
C VAL A 43 18.01 -20.28 16.02
N ILE A 44 17.67 -21.56 16.11
CA ILE A 44 16.35 -22.08 15.70
C ILE A 44 15.21 -21.48 16.55
N GLN A 45 15.42 -21.28 17.85
CA GLN A 45 14.45 -20.60 18.71
C GLN A 45 14.22 -19.14 18.29
N ASP A 46 15.30 -18.39 18.02
CA ASP A 46 15.19 -17.00 17.55
C ASP A 46 14.49 -16.91 16.19
N LEU A 47 14.78 -17.83 15.26
CA LEU A 47 14.10 -17.89 13.96
C LEU A 47 12.61 -18.26 14.12
N THR A 48 12.29 -19.11 15.09
CA THR A 48 10.89 -19.47 15.41
C THR A 48 10.12 -18.26 15.93
N ALA A 49 10.69 -17.51 16.88
CA ALA A 49 10.06 -16.30 17.41
C ALA A 49 9.82 -15.24 16.32
N LYS A 50 10.79 -15.02 15.43
CA LYS A 50 10.62 -14.12 14.27
C LYS A 50 9.52 -14.60 13.33
N THR A 51 9.42 -15.91 13.10
CA THR A 51 8.36 -16.50 12.26
C THR A 51 6.98 -16.29 12.89
N ASP A 52 6.86 -16.42 14.22
CA ASP A 52 5.61 -16.17 14.95
C ASP A 52 5.17 -14.71 14.84
N ASP A 53 6.11 -13.77 14.93
CA ASP A 53 5.82 -12.34 14.80
C ASP A 53 5.37 -11.98 13.37
N LEU A 54 6.01 -12.56 12.35
CA LEU A 54 5.57 -12.40 10.97
C LEU A 54 4.19 -13.03 10.73
N GLU A 55 3.90 -14.19 11.31
CA GLU A 55 2.58 -14.80 11.22
C GLU A 55 1.49 -13.90 11.81
N LYS A 56 1.74 -13.24 12.94
CA LYS A 56 0.80 -12.25 13.51
C LYS A 56 0.59 -11.06 12.58
N LYS A 57 1.67 -10.53 11.98
CA LYS A 57 1.56 -9.43 11.00
C LYS A 57 0.75 -9.84 9.77
N ILE A 58 0.90 -11.06 9.27
CA ILE A 58 0.08 -11.60 8.17
C ILE A 58 -1.41 -11.55 8.52
N GLN A 59 -1.78 -11.77 9.79
CA GLN A 59 -3.17 -11.70 10.25
C GLN A 59 -3.68 -10.26 10.43
N GLN A 60 -2.79 -9.31 10.74
CA GLN A 60 -3.16 -7.89 10.96
C GLN A 60 -3.20 -7.10 9.66
N ASP A 61 -2.21 -7.29 8.78
CA ASP A 61 -1.98 -6.51 7.56
C ASP A 61 -2.42 -7.27 6.29
N GLY A 62 -3.31 -8.25 6.43
CA GLY A 62 -3.72 -9.16 5.34
C GLY A 62 -4.42 -8.51 4.14
N GLU A 63 -4.71 -7.20 4.21
CA GLU A 63 -5.37 -6.43 3.15
C GLU A 63 -4.38 -5.60 2.29
N ASP A 64 -3.13 -5.42 2.72
CA ASP A 64 -2.13 -4.66 1.98
C ASP A 64 -1.17 -5.57 1.19
N ASP A 65 -1.18 -5.47 -0.15
CA ASP A 65 -0.31 -6.29 -1.00
C ASP A 65 1.18 -6.00 -0.79
N ALA A 66 1.52 -4.74 -0.48
CA ALA A 66 2.91 -4.32 -0.31
C ALA A 66 3.53 -4.93 0.96
N SER A 67 2.80 -4.87 2.08
CA SER A 67 3.22 -5.51 3.34
C SER A 67 3.36 -7.02 3.19
N LEU A 68 2.43 -7.68 2.49
CA LEU A 68 2.47 -9.12 2.23
C LEU A 68 3.68 -9.55 1.40
N VAL A 69 4.11 -8.73 0.44
CA VAL A 69 5.35 -8.97 -0.32
C VAL A 69 6.58 -8.88 0.58
N GLU A 70 6.65 -7.84 1.43
CA GLU A 70 7.76 -7.66 2.35
C GLU A 70 7.87 -8.82 3.34
N ILE A 71 6.75 -9.22 3.94
CA ILE A 71 6.70 -10.35 4.88
C ILE A 71 7.13 -11.65 4.19
N ARG A 72 6.70 -11.88 2.94
CA ARG A 72 7.12 -13.05 2.16
C ARG A 72 8.64 -13.10 1.98
N LEU A 73 9.27 -11.98 1.64
CA LEU A 73 10.74 -11.92 1.48
C LEU A 73 11.45 -12.24 2.80
N GLN A 74 10.97 -11.69 3.92
CA GLN A 74 11.52 -11.97 5.24
C GLN A 74 11.37 -13.45 5.63
N LEU A 75 10.22 -14.07 5.32
CA LEU A 75 10.00 -15.50 5.52
C LEU A 75 10.95 -16.36 4.68
N GLU A 76 11.19 -16.02 3.41
CA GLU A 76 12.14 -16.75 2.55
C GLU A 76 13.56 -16.73 3.14
N ASP A 77 13.98 -15.62 3.73
CA ASP A 77 15.29 -15.50 4.38
C ASP A 77 15.37 -16.31 5.69
N LEU A 78 14.29 -16.34 6.48
CA LEU A 78 14.21 -17.19 7.68
C LEU A 78 14.26 -18.68 7.32
N SER A 79 13.61 -19.10 6.23
CA SER A 79 13.67 -20.50 5.75
C SER A 79 15.09 -20.88 5.34
N ARG A 80 15.79 -20.00 4.60
CA ARG A 80 17.20 -20.18 4.24
C ARG A 80 18.10 -20.28 5.47
N ALA A 81 17.89 -19.43 6.47
CA ALA A 81 18.65 -19.46 7.72
C ALA A 81 18.43 -20.77 8.51
N ALA A 82 17.19 -21.24 8.60
CA ALA A 82 16.85 -22.50 9.26
C ALA A 82 17.54 -23.70 8.59
N LEU A 83 17.49 -23.79 7.25
CA LEU A 83 18.16 -24.85 6.51
C LEU A 83 19.69 -24.78 6.64
N THR A 84 20.25 -23.57 6.68
CA THR A 84 21.70 -23.38 6.89
C THR A 84 22.13 -23.94 8.25
N SER A 85 21.34 -23.71 9.31
CA SER A 85 21.60 -24.29 10.64
C SER A 85 21.66 -25.82 10.60
N ALA A 86 20.73 -26.47 9.88
CA ALA A 86 20.77 -27.92 9.69
C ALA A 86 21.99 -28.41 8.89
N LEU A 87 22.46 -27.63 7.91
CA LEU A 87 23.60 -27.99 7.07
C LEU A 87 24.93 -28.02 7.85
N VAL A 88 25.08 -27.19 8.89
CA VAL A 88 26.29 -27.15 9.74
C VAL A 88 26.59 -28.53 10.35
N PHE A 89 25.55 -29.31 10.68
CA PHE A 89 25.69 -30.61 11.32
C PHE A 89 26.05 -31.76 10.37
N ARG A 90 26.02 -31.59 9.05
CA ARG A 90 26.27 -32.67 8.08
C ARG A 90 27.63 -33.35 8.27
N SER A 91 28.69 -32.56 8.42
CA SER A 91 30.04 -33.08 8.61
C SER A 91 30.15 -33.85 9.93
N ARG A 92 29.56 -33.32 11.01
CA ARG A 92 29.62 -33.93 12.34
C ARG A 92 28.84 -35.24 12.41
N LEU A 93 27.65 -35.29 11.81
CA LEU A 93 26.87 -36.52 11.72
C LEU A 93 27.61 -37.62 10.95
N THR A 94 28.33 -37.24 9.88
CA THR A 94 29.16 -38.19 9.11
C THR A 94 30.30 -38.74 9.97
N GLU A 95 30.99 -37.87 10.72
CA GLU A 95 32.04 -38.29 11.65
C GLU A 95 31.51 -39.23 12.74
N ILE A 96 30.39 -38.89 13.38
CA ILE A 96 29.77 -39.70 14.42
C ILE A 96 29.37 -41.08 13.87
N ASN A 97 28.75 -41.13 12.68
CA ASN A 97 28.37 -42.39 12.06
C ASN A 97 29.60 -43.27 11.76
N ASN A 98 30.67 -42.70 11.21
CA ASN A 98 31.90 -43.43 10.95
C ASN A 98 32.53 -43.97 12.24
N ARG A 99 32.53 -43.19 13.33
CA ARG A 99 33.05 -43.64 14.63
C ARG A 99 32.21 -44.76 15.23
N ILE A 100 30.88 -44.67 15.15
CA ILE A 100 29.97 -45.73 15.59
C ILE A 100 30.19 -47.01 14.79
N GLU A 101 30.43 -46.90 13.48
CA GLU A 101 30.72 -48.04 12.60
C GLU A 101 32.04 -48.72 12.96
N VAL A 102 33.09 -47.94 13.26
CA VAL A 102 34.40 -48.46 13.74
C VAL A 102 34.27 -49.17 15.09
N LEU A 103 33.42 -48.66 16.00
CA LEU A 103 33.17 -49.28 17.30
C LEU A 103 32.38 -50.59 17.20
N GLY A 104 31.72 -50.86 16.08
CA GLY A 104 30.97 -52.09 15.83
C GLY A 104 29.72 -52.25 16.70
N PRO A 105 28.92 -53.30 16.41
CA PRO A 105 27.71 -53.61 17.17
C PRO A 105 28.05 -54.09 18.59
N PRO A 106 27.15 -53.87 19.57
CA PRO A 106 27.33 -54.40 20.91
C PRO A 106 27.47 -55.94 20.90
N PRO A 107 28.26 -56.52 21.81
CA PRO A 107 28.46 -57.96 21.89
C PRO A 107 27.12 -58.67 22.11
N ALA A 108 26.90 -59.75 21.35
CA ALA A 108 25.70 -60.58 21.49
C ALA A 108 25.63 -61.21 22.88
N ALA A 109 24.41 -61.49 23.36
CA ALA A 109 24.20 -62.11 24.66
C ALA A 109 25.01 -63.42 24.80
N GLY A 110 26.02 -63.42 25.68
CA GLY A 110 26.92 -64.56 25.92
C GLY A 110 28.39 -64.37 25.52
N GLN A 111 28.77 -63.23 24.92
CA GLN A 111 30.17 -62.88 24.67
C GLN A 111 30.83 -62.14 25.85
N PRO A 112 32.17 -62.16 25.98
CA PRO A 112 32.87 -61.43 27.03
C PRO A 112 32.50 -59.94 27.02
N GLN A 113 32.30 -59.39 28.20
CA GLN A 113 31.84 -58.02 28.40
C GLN A 113 32.82 -57.05 27.74
N GLU A 114 32.29 -56.17 26.87
CA GLU A 114 33.08 -55.10 26.25
C GLU A 114 33.68 -54.21 27.36
N PRO A 115 34.89 -53.65 27.17
CA PRO A 115 35.45 -52.69 28.10
C PRO A 115 34.47 -51.53 28.32
N ASP A 116 34.22 -51.14 29.58
CA ASP A 116 33.29 -50.05 29.95
C ASP A 116 33.53 -48.75 29.18
N ILE A 117 34.78 -48.52 28.76
CA ILE A 117 35.22 -47.37 27.96
C ILE A 117 34.56 -47.36 26.57
N VAL A 118 34.47 -48.51 25.90
CA VAL A 118 33.89 -48.65 24.54
C VAL A 118 32.38 -48.49 24.60
N THR A 119 31.75 -49.11 25.59
CA THR A 119 30.30 -48.96 25.84
C THR A 119 29.94 -47.51 26.17
N GLY A 120 30.74 -46.84 27.00
CA GLY A 120 30.56 -45.43 27.34
C GLY A 120 30.73 -44.50 26.14
N GLU A 121 31.72 -44.74 25.27
CA GLU A 121 31.93 -43.95 24.05
C GLU A 121 30.78 -44.14 23.04
N ARG A 122 30.32 -45.39 22.83
CA ARG A 122 29.15 -45.68 21.98
C ARG A 122 27.91 -44.95 22.48
N GLN A 123 27.65 -44.97 23.79
CA GLN A 123 26.50 -44.30 24.38
C GLN A 123 26.58 -42.77 24.25
N ALA A 124 27.77 -42.18 24.46
CA ALA A 124 27.98 -40.74 24.31
C ALA A 124 27.75 -40.28 22.85
N LEU A 125 28.30 -41.00 21.88
CA LEU A 125 28.10 -40.73 20.45
C LEU A 125 26.64 -40.90 20.01
N ALA A 126 25.93 -41.88 20.58
CA ALA A 126 24.50 -42.08 20.34
C ALA A 126 23.65 -40.93 20.90
N SER A 127 23.98 -40.43 22.09
CA SER A 127 23.34 -39.25 22.70
C SER A 127 23.55 -38.00 21.85
N GLU A 128 24.80 -37.74 21.45
CA GLU A 128 25.14 -36.59 20.61
C GLU A 128 24.40 -36.63 19.26
N LYS A 129 24.33 -37.81 18.63
CA LYS A 129 23.57 -38.01 17.38
C LYS A 129 22.08 -37.71 17.58
N ALA A 130 21.50 -38.14 18.71
CA ALA A 130 20.09 -37.87 19.02
C ALA A 130 19.82 -36.37 19.20
N GLU A 131 20.69 -35.67 19.91
CA GLU A 131 20.61 -34.21 20.11
C GLU A 131 20.72 -33.45 18.79
N ILE A 132 21.71 -33.78 17.96
CA ILE A 132 21.88 -33.17 16.63
C ILE A 132 20.65 -33.43 15.75
N ASN A 133 20.14 -34.67 15.73
CA ASN A 133 18.94 -35.01 14.95
C ASN A 133 17.71 -34.23 15.42
N ALA A 134 17.58 -33.97 16.72
CA ALA A 134 16.49 -33.15 17.24
C ALA A 134 16.55 -31.69 16.73
N VAL A 135 17.75 -31.10 16.68
CA VAL A 135 17.95 -29.74 16.13
C VAL A 135 17.68 -29.71 14.62
N VAL A 136 18.19 -30.71 13.87
CA VAL A 136 17.95 -30.83 12.42
C VAL A 136 16.45 -30.98 12.13
N ALA A 137 15.74 -31.83 12.89
CA ALA A 137 14.30 -31.99 12.75
C ALA A 137 13.55 -30.68 13.05
N SER A 138 13.97 -29.94 14.09
CA SER A 138 13.38 -28.63 14.43
C SER A 138 13.55 -27.62 13.30
N ALA A 139 14.74 -27.56 12.70
CA ALA A 139 15.03 -26.69 11.56
C ALA A 139 14.20 -27.05 10.31
N GLN A 140 14.04 -28.35 10.02
CA GLN A 140 13.22 -28.84 8.92
C GLN A 140 11.74 -28.50 9.12
N ASN A 141 11.22 -28.75 10.33
CA ASN A 141 9.84 -28.40 10.69
C ASN A 141 9.58 -26.90 10.56
N LEU A 142 10.53 -26.06 11.00
CA LEU A 142 10.43 -24.62 10.85
C LEU A 142 10.40 -24.20 9.37
N SER A 143 11.25 -24.79 8.52
CA SER A 143 11.24 -24.52 7.08
C SER A 143 9.92 -24.91 6.40
N ILE A 144 9.34 -26.06 6.77
CA ILE A 144 8.02 -26.50 6.29
C ILE A 144 6.93 -25.50 6.72
N ARG A 145 6.95 -25.09 7.99
CA ARG A 145 5.99 -24.10 8.51
C ARG A 145 6.08 -22.77 7.77
N ILE A 146 7.30 -22.26 7.56
CA ILE A 146 7.55 -21.03 6.81
C ILE A 146 7.04 -21.15 5.37
N SER A 147 7.25 -22.30 4.72
CA SER A 147 6.74 -22.55 3.37
C SER A 147 5.21 -22.47 3.32
N GLY A 148 4.52 -23.05 4.32
CA GLY A 148 3.06 -22.94 4.43
C GLY A 148 2.56 -21.50 4.62
N LEU A 149 3.32 -20.65 5.33
CA LEU A 149 3.00 -19.22 5.46
C LEU A 149 3.19 -18.47 4.14
N ILE A 150 4.26 -18.78 3.38
CA ILE A 150 4.49 -18.21 2.05
C ILE A 150 3.36 -18.58 1.08
N ASP A 151 2.90 -19.83 1.10
CA ASP A 151 1.77 -20.29 0.29
C ASP A 151 0.47 -19.58 0.67
N LYS A 152 0.22 -19.39 1.97
CA LYS A 152 -0.92 -18.61 2.47
C LYS A 152 -0.89 -17.17 1.95
N ILE A 153 0.27 -16.51 2.00
CA ILE A 153 0.45 -15.17 1.42
C ILE A 153 0.13 -15.19 -0.08
N GLY A 154 0.62 -16.18 -0.82
CA GLY A 154 0.32 -16.33 -2.26
C GLY A 154 -1.17 -16.40 -2.56
N ASN A 155 -1.92 -17.16 -1.75
CA ASN A 155 -3.38 -17.28 -1.88
C ASN A 155 -4.09 -15.96 -1.55
N MET A 156 -3.74 -15.30 -0.44
CA MET A 156 -4.33 -14.02 -0.05
C MET A 156 -4.07 -12.94 -1.10
N ARG A 157 -2.85 -12.84 -1.63
CA ARG A 157 -2.52 -11.89 -2.70
C ARG A 157 -3.26 -12.18 -4.00
N SER A 158 -3.43 -13.45 -4.35
CA SER A 158 -4.26 -13.86 -5.49
C SER A 158 -5.73 -13.44 -5.29
N GLU A 159 -6.25 -13.56 -4.07
CA GLU A 159 -7.59 -13.10 -3.71
C GLU A 159 -7.72 -11.56 -3.74
N LEU A 160 -6.75 -10.82 -3.20
CA LEU A 160 -6.69 -9.36 -3.31
C LEU A 160 -6.64 -8.92 -4.77
N PHE A 161 -5.81 -9.57 -5.60
CA PHE A 161 -5.74 -9.30 -7.02
C PHE A 161 -7.06 -9.61 -7.74
N ARG A 162 -7.70 -10.74 -7.41
CA ARG A 162 -9.05 -11.06 -7.92
C ARG A 162 -10.03 -9.99 -7.50
N ASN A 163 -10.06 -9.58 -6.24
CA ASN A 163 -10.94 -8.53 -5.72
C ASN A 163 -10.69 -7.19 -6.41
N LEU A 164 -9.45 -6.84 -6.72
CA LEU A 164 -9.11 -5.63 -7.49
C LEU A 164 -9.57 -5.73 -8.95
N LEU A 165 -9.44 -6.89 -9.58
CA LEU A 165 -9.92 -7.13 -10.95
C LEU A 165 -11.44 -7.27 -11.05
N THR A 166 -12.08 -7.86 -10.04
CA THR A 166 -13.54 -8.03 -9.92
C THR A 166 -14.20 -6.82 -9.28
N LYS A 167 -13.46 -5.77 -8.94
CA LYS A 167 -13.98 -4.41 -8.68
C LYS A 167 -14.57 -3.76 -9.95
N ARG A 168 -15.15 -4.55 -10.85
CA ARG A 168 -16.28 -4.13 -11.69
C ARG A 168 -17.49 -4.09 -10.75
N TYR A 169 -17.82 -2.89 -10.27
CA TYR A 169 -19.10 -2.49 -9.68
C TYR A 169 -20.16 -3.62 -9.64
N VAL A 170 -20.37 -4.17 -8.46
CA VAL A 170 -21.49 -5.10 -8.19
C VAL A 170 -22.78 -4.28 -8.25
N LEU A 171 -23.31 -4.09 -9.46
CA LEU A 171 -24.56 -3.38 -9.73
C LEU A 171 -25.75 -3.99 -8.97
N SER A 172 -25.68 -5.22 -8.49
CA SER A 172 -26.79 -5.89 -7.82
C SER A 172 -27.12 -5.33 -6.43
N ASP A 173 -26.13 -4.81 -5.69
CA ASP A 173 -26.36 -4.24 -4.35
C ASP A 173 -26.76 -2.76 -4.44
N ALA A 174 -26.15 -2.02 -5.38
CA ALA A 174 -26.50 -0.64 -5.72
C ALA A 174 -27.86 -0.49 -6.46
N LEU A 175 -28.43 -1.60 -6.95
CA LEU A 175 -29.78 -1.65 -7.56
C LEU A 175 -30.77 -2.43 -6.68
N SER A 176 -30.46 -2.64 -5.40
CA SER A 176 -31.42 -3.24 -4.49
C SER A 176 -32.63 -2.32 -4.28
N PRO A 177 -33.85 -2.86 -4.10
CA PRO A 177 -35.04 -2.05 -3.80
C PRO A 177 -34.85 -1.14 -2.57
N GLN A 178 -33.99 -1.56 -1.63
CA GLN A 178 -33.62 -0.81 -0.44
C GLN A 178 -32.78 0.45 -0.78
N VAL A 179 -31.75 0.31 -1.63
CA VAL A 179 -30.97 1.47 -2.08
C VAL A 179 -31.83 2.43 -2.91
N PHE A 180 -32.82 1.92 -3.66
CA PHE A 180 -33.79 2.78 -4.35
C PHE A 180 -34.75 3.51 -3.40
N SER A 181 -35.17 2.90 -2.29
CA SER A 181 -35.98 3.59 -1.27
C SER A 181 -35.15 4.62 -0.52
N ASP A 182 -33.93 4.26 -0.12
CA ASP A 182 -33.02 5.12 0.65
C ASP A 182 -32.61 6.33 -0.20
N ALA A 183 -32.27 6.12 -1.49
CA ALA A 183 -32.02 7.21 -2.43
C ALA A 183 -33.25 8.12 -2.61
N ARG A 184 -34.46 7.56 -2.71
CA ARG A 184 -35.70 8.36 -2.84
C ARG A 184 -35.94 9.21 -1.59
N ASP A 185 -35.72 8.66 -0.41
CA ASP A 185 -35.90 9.37 0.86
C ASP A 185 -34.85 10.47 1.04
N GLU A 186 -33.61 10.21 0.65
CA GLU A 186 -32.51 11.17 0.65
C GLU A 186 -32.74 12.32 -0.36
N PHE A 187 -33.19 12.01 -1.58
CA PHE A 187 -33.65 13.02 -2.54
C PHE A 187 -34.83 13.84 -2.00
N GLY A 188 -35.76 13.19 -1.28
CA GLY A 188 -36.88 13.85 -0.62
C GLY A 188 -36.44 14.84 0.45
N ASN A 189 -35.44 14.48 1.25
CA ASN A 189 -34.87 15.33 2.29
C ASN A 189 -34.08 16.51 1.70
N LEU A 190 -33.26 16.28 0.66
CA LEU A 190 -32.61 17.35 -0.10
C LEU A 190 -33.61 18.33 -0.67
N TYR A 191 -34.65 17.83 -1.33
CA TYR A 191 -35.69 18.67 -1.91
C TYR A 191 -36.39 19.51 -0.85
N LYS A 192 -36.75 18.93 0.30
CA LYS A 192 -37.36 19.65 1.42
C LYS A 192 -36.42 20.72 1.99
N ALA A 193 -35.14 20.41 2.19
CA ALA A 193 -34.15 21.36 2.70
C ALA A 193 -34.01 22.56 1.76
N VAL A 194 -33.79 22.30 0.46
CA VAL A 194 -33.66 23.34 -0.57
C VAL A 194 -34.94 24.14 -0.72
N SER A 195 -36.11 23.49 -0.79
CA SER A 195 -37.40 24.18 -0.94
C SER A 195 -37.73 25.05 0.28
N SER A 196 -37.42 24.57 1.50
CA SER A 196 -37.63 25.31 2.74
C SER A 196 -36.75 26.56 2.79
N TRP A 197 -35.48 26.41 2.46
CA TRP A 197 -34.54 27.52 2.36
C TRP A 197 -34.93 28.53 1.29
N LEU A 198 -35.32 28.06 0.10
CA LEU A 198 -35.72 28.94 -0.99
C LEU A 198 -36.94 29.78 -0.58
N SER A 199 -37.95 29.14 0.02
CA SER A 199 -39.12 29.82 0.59
C SER A 199 -38.71 30.84 1.67
N PHE A 200 -37.80 30.46 2.58
CA PHE A 200 -37.30 31.38 3.62
C PHE A 200 -36.56 32.58 3.01
N ALA A 201 -35.65 32.33 2.07
CA ALA A 201 -34.82 33.33 1.46
C ALA A 201 -35.68 34.34 0.68
N PHE A 202 -36.64 33.87 -0.12
CA PHE A 202 -37.54 34.75 -0.88
C PHE A 202 -38.58 35.47 -0.01
N LYS A 203 -39.10 34.85 1.05
CA LYS A 203 -40.12 35.49 1.91
C LYS A 203 -39.53 36.46 2.94
N PHE A 204 -38.37 36.14 3.52
CA PHE A 204 -37.83 36.89 4.67
C PHE A 204 -36.56 37.67 4.36
N LYS A 205 -35.86 37.37 3.25
CA LYS A 205 -34.54 37.95 2.93
C LYS A 205 -34.40 38.39 1.47
N PHE A 206 -35.51 38.66 0.77
CA PHE A 206 -35.50 39.02 -0.66
C PHE A 206 -34.56 40.20 -1.00
N GLN A 207 -34.58 41.26 -0.19
CA GLN A 207 -33.69 42.41 -0.38
C GLN A 207 -32.21 42.03 -0.23
N ALA A 208 -31.88 41.12 0.70
CA ALA A 208 -30.52 40.64 0.87
C ALA A 208 -30.07 39.75 -0.29
N ILE A 209 -30.95 38.90 -0.85
CA ILE A 209 -30.66 38.12 -2.08
C ILE A 209 -30.35 39.07 -3.24
N LEU A 210 -31.20 40.07 -3.46
CA LEU A 210 -31.02 41.03 -4.53
C LEU A 210 -29.70 41.80 -4.35
N ALA A 211 -29.46 42.36 -3.17
CA ALA A 211 -28.23 43.08 -2.89
C ALA A 211 -26.99 42.21 -3.11
N ALA A 212 -26.97 41.00 -2.55
CA ALA A 212 -25.89 40.03 -2.72
C ALA A 212 -25.64 39.69 -4.20
N THR A 213 -26.70 39.43 -4.96
CA THR A 213 -26.61 39.07 -6.38
C THR A 213 -26.12 40.25 -7.21
N PHE A 214 -26.62 41.46 -6.96
CA PHE A 214 -26.19 42.66 -7.67
C PHE A 214 -24.72 43.00 -7.40
N VAL A 215 -24.27 42.87 -6.15
CA VAL A 215 -22.85 43.11 -5.82
C VAL A 215 -21.96 42.02 -6.43
N ALA A 216 -22.36 40.75 -6.36
CA ALA A 216 -21.63 39.66 -7.00
C ALA A 216 -21.55 39.82 -8.52
N LEU A 217 -22.65 40.19 -9.18
CA LEU A 217 -22.67 40.53 -10.61
C LEU A 217 -21.79 41.73 -10.91
N GLY A 218 -21.81 42.76 -10.06
CA GLY A 218 -20.96 43.94 -10.18
C GLY A 218 -19.47 43.57 -10.15
N LEU A 219 -19.04 42.75 -9.19
CA LEU A 219 -17.67 42.27 -9.09
C LEU A 219 -17.25 41.45 -10.32
N ALA A 220 -18.11 40.55 -10.77
CA ALA A 220 -17.87 39.75 -11.97
C ALA A 220 -17.79 40.60 -13.24
N LEU A 221 -18.64 41.63 -13.34
CA LEU A 221 -18.67 42.57 -14.47
C LEU A 221 -17.43 43.46 -14.46
N VAL A 222 -17.01 43.95 -13.29
CA VAL A 222 -15.74 44.69 -13.14
C VAL A 222 -14.56 43.84 -13.59
N LEU A 223 -14.54 42.56 -13.24
CA LEU A 223 -13.49 41.63 -13.69
C LEU A 223 -13.55 41.40 -15.20
N LEU A 224 -14.73 41.14 -15.76
CA LEU A 224 -14.89 40.92 -17.21
C LEU A 224 -14.57 42.16 -18.04
N VAL A 225 -15.14 43.31 -17.68
CA VAL A 225 -14.98 44.57 -18.42
C VAL A 225 -13.59 45.15 -18.19
N GLY A 226 -13.10 45.15 -16.95
CA GLY A 226 -11.74 45.57 -16.63
C GLY A 226 -10.69 44.66 -17.31
N GLY A 227 -10.90 43.36 -17.24
CA GLY A 227 -10.05 42.37 -17.90
C GLY A 227 -10.03 42.50 -19.41
N ARG A 228 -11.20 42.67 -20.05
CA ARG A 228 -11.28 42.94 -21.50
C ARG A 228 -10.66 44.29 -21.88
N ARG A 229 -10.77 45.31 -21.05
CA ARG A 229 -10.18 46.63 -21.34
C ARG A 229 -8.66 46.61 -21.22
N LEU A 230 -8.10 45.85 -20.28
CA LEU A 230 -6.65 45.71 -20.08
C LEU A 230 -6.01 44.75 -21.09
N PHE A 231 -6.70 43.67 -21.45
CA PHE A 231 -6.16 42.59 -22.29
C PHE A 231 -6.83 42.43 -23.66
N GLY A 232 -7.66 43.40 -24.09
CA GLY A 232 -8.55 43.26 -25.26
C GLY A 232 -7.87 42.90 -26.58
N ARG A 233 -6.62 43.32 -26.79
CA ARG A 233 -5.84 42.97 -28.01
C ARG A 233 -5.33 41.53 -28.04
N ILE A 234 -5.33 40.85 -26.90
CA ILE A 234 -4.82 39.48 -26.73
C ILE A 234 -5.99 38.49 -26.59
N PHE A 235 -7.24 38.99 -26.66
CA PHE A 235 -8.43 38.28 -26.21
C PHE A 235 -9.24 37.65 -27.34
N GLU A 236 -9.21 38.26 -28.53
CA GLU A 236 -10.01 37.86 -29.67
C GLU A 236 -9.09 37.32 -30.77
N ALA A 237 -9.40 36.11 -31.24
CA ALA A 237 -8.81 35.55 -32.43
C ALA A 237 -9.25 36.39 -33.63
N ASP A 238 -8.31 37.08 -34.26
CA ASP A 238 -8.60 37.89 -35.43
C ASP A 238 -8.93 36.96 -36.62
N PRO A 239 -10.17 36.98 -37.14
CA PRO A 239 -10.57 36.14 -38.27
C PRO A 239 -9.83 36.49 -39.56
N ALA A 240 -9.27 37.70 -39.67
CA ALA A 240 -8.52 38.15 -40.84
C ALA A 240 -7.08 37.63 -40.88
N ASN A 241 -6.57 37.05 -39.79
CA ASN A 241 -5.23 36.49 -39.74
C ASN A 241 -5.24 35.00 -40.12
N GLU A 242 -4.82 34.71 -41.35
CA GLU A 242 -4.80 33.34 -41.89
C GLU A 242 -3.69 32.47 -41.30
N ASN A 243 -2.59 33.06 -40.78
CA ASN A 243 -1.43 32.34 -40.23
C ASN A 243 -0.95 32.91 -38.89
N PRO A 244 -1.71 32.75 -37.78
CA PRO A 244 -1.27 33.21 -36.47
C PRO A 244 -0.10 32.36 -35.94
N SER A 245 0.88 33.03 -35.32
CA SER A 245 2.01 32.38 -34.63
C SER A 245 1.53 31.49 -33.47
N TYR A 246 2.25 30.39 -33.19
CA TYR A 246 1.92 29.46 -32.10
C TYR A 246 1.74 30.16 -30.74
N LEU A 247 2.60 31.13 -30.41
CA LEU A 247 2.50 31.91 -29.17
C LEU A 247 1.25 32.80 -29.14
N SER A 248 0.80 33.31 -30.29
CA SER A 248 -0.42 34.10 -30.39
C SER A 248 -1.66 33.22 -30.18
N ARG A 249 -1.69 32.00 -30.75
CA ARG A 249 -2.75 31.01 -30.51
C ARG A 249 -2.83 30.61 -29.04
N LEU A 250 -1.68 30.30 -28.44
CA LEU A 250 -1.61 29.92 -27.03
C LEU A 250 -2.08 31.05 -26.11
N SER A 251 -1.67 32.29 -26.40
CA SER A 251 -2.05 33.46 -25.61
C SER A 251 -3.55 33.76 -25.70
N VAL A 252 -4.11 33.75 -26.91
CA VAL A 252 -5.56 33.95 -27.12
C VAL A 252 -6.36 32.82 -26.46
N ALA A 253 -5.94 31.57 -26.61
CA ALA A 253 -6.58 30.44 -25.95
C ALA A 253 -6.51 30.54 -24.41
N PHE A 254 -5.36 30.94 -23.87
CA PHE A 254 -5.18 31.15 -22.44
C PHE A 254 -6.05 32.29 -21.90
N TRP A 255 -6.02 33.46 -22.52
CA TRP A 255 -6.76 34.62 -22.02
C TRP A 255 -8.28 34.50 -22.23
N SER A 256 -8.72 33.91 -23.35
CA SER A 256 -10.14 33.67 -23.63
C SER A 256 -10.78 32.62 -22.71
N THR A 257 -9.97 31.82 -22.01
CA THR A 257 -10.43 30.82 -21.03
C THR A 257 -10.29 31.32 -19.60
N LEU A 258 -9.13 31.89 -19.26
CA LEU A 258 -8.80 32.28 -17.89
C LEU A 258 -9.75 33.34 -17.35
N LEU A 259 -9.95 34.43 -18.10
CA LEU A 259 -10.68 35.60 -17.60
C LEU A 259 -12.18 35.32 -17.43
N PRO A 260 -12.88 34.67 -18.38
CA PRO A 260 -14.29 34.33 -18.19
C PRO A 260 -14.46 33.29 -17.09
N SER A 261 -13.53 32.33 -16.95
CA SER A 261 -13.59 31.33 -15.88
C SER A 261 -13.37 31.98 -14.51
N LEU A 262 -12.40 32.90 -14.38
CA LEU A 262 -12.21 33.70 -13.17
C LEU A 262 -13.43 34.56 -12.85
N ALA A 263 -14.05 35.18 -13.85
CA ALA A 263 -15.25 35.99 -13.63
C ALA A 263 -16.41 35.17 -13.08
N VAL A 264 -16.65 33.97 -13.63
CA VAL A 264 -17.68 33.05 -13.13
C VAL A 264 -17.31 32.55 -11.73
N SER A 265 -16.06 32.22 -11.47
CA SER A 265 -15.61 31.80 -10.14
C SER A 265 -15.78 32.91 -9.11
N VAL A 266 -15.40 34.15 -9.43
CA VAL A 266 -15.58 35.32 -8.55
C VAL A 266 -17.07 35.60 -8.35
N PHE A 267 -17.88 35.56 -9.40
CA PHE A 267 -19.33 35.70 -9.28
C PHE A 267 -19.92 34.69 -8.29
N LEU A 268 -19.61 33.41 -8.46
CA LEU A 268 -20.15 32.32 -7.64
C LEU A 268 -19.61 32.40 -6.21
N ALA A 269 -18.31 32.62 -6.02
CA ALA A 269 -17.70 32.77 -4.71
C ALA A 269 -18.24 33.97 -3.94
N SER A 270 -18.37 35.13 -4.61
CA SER A 270 -18.98 36.33 -4.00
C SER A 270 -20.45 36.10 -3.66
N THR A 271 -21.21 35.41 -4.52
CA THR A 271 -22.62 35.07 -4.22
C THR A 271 -22.73 34.25 -2.95
N VAL A 272 -21.93 33.17 -2.83
CA VAL A 272 -21.92 32.33 -1.63
C VAL A 272 -21.44 33.10 -0.40
N PHE A 273 -20.40 33.92 -0.54
CA PHE A 273 -19.89 34.78 0.52
C PHE A 273 -20.96 35.74 1.05
N PHE A 274 -21.68 36.45 0.17
CA PHE A 274 -22.72 37.37 0.60
C PHE A 274 -23.94 36.64 1.18
N PHE A 275 -24.29 35.47 0.64
CA PHE A 275 -25.35 34.65 1.23
C PHE A 275 -24.99 34.18 2.64
N ASN A 276 -23.71 33.88 2.88
CA ASN A 276 -23.22 33.61 4.23
C ASN A 276 -23.28 34.86 5.12
N TYR A 277 -22.76 35.98 4.64
CA TYR A 277 -22.71 37.26 5.35
C TYR A 277 -24.10 37.74 5.83
N TYR A 278 -25.11 37.62 4.98
CA TYR A 278 -26.49 37.99 5.32
C TYR A 278 -27.26 36.90 6.11
N ASN A 279 -26.60 35.81 6.50
CA ASN A 279 -27.16 34.65 7.20
C ASN A 279 -28.34 34.00 6.44
N LEU A 280 -28.22 33.88 5.11
CA LEU A 280 -29.18 33.14 4.28
C LEU A 280 -28.88 31.63 4.30
N LEU A 281 -27.62 31.24 4.44
CA LEU A 281 -27.20 29.84 4.48
C LEU A 281 -27.58 29.25 5.85
N ARG A 282 -28.63 28.43 5.90
CA ARG A 282 -29.09 27.74 7.12
C ARG A 282 -28.84 26.24 7.01
N GLY A 283 -28.42 25.62 8.11
CA GLY A 283 -28.06 24.21 8.16
C GLY A 283 -26.98 23.88 7.12
N ASP A 284 -27.13 22.75 6.44
CA ASP A 284 -26.13 22.21 5.51
C ASP A 284 -26.14 22.88 4.12
N ILE A 285 -27.03 23.85 3.88
CA ILE A 285 -27.18 24.49 2.57
C ILE A 285 -25.95 25.30 2.18
N GLY A 286 -25.18 25.78 3.15
CA GLY A 286 -23.88 26.40 2.88
C GLY A 286 -22.89 25.45 2.20
N VAL A 287 -22.90 24.17 2.60
CA VAL A 287 -22.06 23.12 2.02
C VAL A 287 -22.55 22.78 0.61
N PHE A 288 -23.87 22.62 0.43
CA PHE A 288 -24.45 22.30 -0.89
C PHE A 288 -24.23 23.43 -1.90
N LEU A 289 -24.44 24.69 -1.52
CA LEU A 289 -24.24 25.81 -2.43
C LEU A 289 -22.77 26.07 -2.78
N ASN A 290 -21.84 25.91 -1.82
CA ASN A 290 -20.40 25.97 -2.12
C ASN A 290 -19.98 24.88 -3.11
N THR A 291 -20.42 23.65 -2.86
CA THR A 291 -20.09 22.50 -3.70
C THR A 291 -20.67 22.68 -5.10
N LEU A 292 -21.93 23.11 -5.20
CA LEU A 292 -22.58 23.39 -6.48
C LEU A 292 -21.86 24.52 -7.23
N ALA A 293 -21.47 25.59 -6.54
CA ALA A 293 -20.69 26.68 -7.12
C ALA A 293 -19.34 26.19 -7.67
N ALA A 294 -18.61 25.37 -6.92
CA ALA A 294 -17.34 24.78 -7.35
C ALA A 294 -17.52 23.88 -8.58
N VAL A 295 -18.57 23.05 -8.61
CA VAL A 295 -18.90 22.19 -9.76
C VAL A 295 -19.21 23.02 -11.00
N ILE A 296 -20.06 24.05 -10.88
CA ILE A 296 -20.41 24.93 -12.00
C ILE A 296 -19.15 25.64 -12.53
N ALA A 297 -18.32 26.19 -11.64
CA ALA A 297 -17.07 26.84 -12.01
C ALA A 297 -16.10 25.87 -12.72
N GLY A 298 -15.95 24.65 -12.21
CA GLY A 298 -15.11 23.61 -12.80
C GLY A 298 -15.58 23.18 -14.19
N VAL A 299 -16.87 22.87 -14.34
CA VAL A 299 -17.47 22.49 -15.64
C VAL A 299 -17.34 23.61 -16.65
N PHE A 300 -17.60 24.87 -16.24
CA PHE A 300 -17.43 26.03 -17.10
C PHE A 300 -15.98 26.19 -17.56
N CYS A 301 -15.03 26.04 -16.63
CA CYS A 301 -13.60 26.11 -16.92
C CYS A 301 -13.18 25.03 -17.93
N VAL A 302 -13.58 23.76 -17.71
CA VAL A 302 -13.28 22.65 -18.62
C VAL A 302 -13.90 22.88 -20.00
N ASN A 303 -15.16 23.32 -20.05
CA ASN A 303 -15.83 23.63 -21.31
C ASN A 303 -15.08 24.72 -22.09
N ARG A 304 -14.69 25.81 -21.42
CA ARG A 304 -13.96 26.91 -22.04
C ARG A 304 -12.58 26.47 -22.51
N LEU A 305 -11.83 25.79 -21.65
CA LEU A 305 -10.49 25.28 -21.97
C LEU A 305 -10.52 24.36 -23.19
N THR A 306 -11.48 23.46 -23.25
CA THR A 306 -11.63 22.53 -24.40
C THR A 306 -12.02 23.28 -25.67
N ASN A 307 -12.91 24.28 -25.57
CA ASN A 307 -13.27 25.13 -26.71
C ASN A 307 -12.09 25.97 -27.22
N ALA A 308 -11.22 26.46 -26.35
CA ALA A 308 -10.05 27.24 -26.74
C ALA A 308 -8.90 26.37 -27.29
N ALA A 309 -8.73 25.15 -26.78
CA ALA A 309 -7.73 24.22 -27.27
C ALA A 309 -8.06 23.67 -28.67
N LEU A 310 -9.34 23.31 -28.89
CA LEU A 310 -9.81 22.67 -30.13
C LEU A 310 -10.43 23.66 -31.14
N GLU A 311 -10.73 24.88 -30.70
CA GLU A 311 -11.32 25.99 -31.44
C GLU A 311 -12.14 25.57 -32.68
N PRO A 312 -13.36 25.02 -32.48
CA PRO A 312 -14.11 24.41 -33.58
C PRO A 312 -14.56 25.42 -34.65
N ARG A 313 -14.66 26.70 -34.27
CA ARG A 313 -15.16 27.80 -35.10
C ARG A 313 -14.06 28.43 -35.97
N LEU A 314 -12.81 28.47 -35.50
CA LEU A 314 -11.69 29.08 -36.21
C LEU A 314 -10.55 28.06 -36.35
N PRO A 315 -10.54 27.25 -37.43
CA PRO A 315 -9.54 26.19 -37.60
C PRO A 315 -8.08 26.69 -37.64
N ASN A 316 -7.86 27.93 -38.09
CA ASN A 316 -6.52 28.53 -38.18
C ASN A 316 -5.92 28.87 -36.81
N TRP A 317 -6.75 29.01 -35.77
CA TRP A 317 -6.34 29.39 -34.41
C TRP A 317 -6.18 28.20 -33.46
N ARG A 318 -6.46 26.97 -33.94
CA ARG A 318 -6.34 25.74 -33.16
C ARG A 318 -4.92 25.49 -32.66
N LEU A 319 -4.84 25.03 -31.42
CA LEU A 319 -3.61 24.53 -30.81
C LEU A 319 -3.34 23.07 -31.18
N ILE A 320 -4.39 22.28 -31.35
CA ILE A 320 -4.28 20.84 -31.69
C ILE A 320 -4.83 20.62 -33.11
N PRO A 321 -4.05 20.01 -34.02
CA PRO A 321 -4.49 19.74 -35.38
C PRO A 321 -5.49 18.59 -35.41
N VAL A 322 -6.78 18.92 -35.25
CA VAL A 322 -7.92 18.00 -35.36
C VAL A 322 -8.93 18.58 -36.35
N GLU A 323 -9.59 17.71 -37.13
CA GLU A 323 -10.65 18.12 -38.06
C GLU A 323 -11.83 18.81 -37.33
N THR A 324 -12.51 19.73 -38.03
CA THR A 324 -13.58 20.58 -37.46
C THR A 324 -14.81 19.80 -36.98
N GLY A 325 -15.07 18.64 -37.58
CA GLY A 325 -16.16 17.73 -37.20
C GLY A 325 -15.90 17.05 -35.86
N PRO A 326 -14.82 16.25 -35.74
CA PRO A 326 -14.42 15.62 -34.49
C PRO A 326 -14.19 16.60 -33.34
N ALA A 327 -13.61 17.78 -33.62
CA ALA A 327 -13.39 18.82 -32.60
C ALA A 327 -14.69 19.25 -31.87
N ARG A 328 -15.82 19.37 -32.59
CA ARG A 328 -17.12 19.70 -31.97
C ARG A 328 -17.63 18.59 -31.06
N TRP A 329 -17.43 17.34 -31.46
CA TRP A 329 -17.83 16.18 -30.66
C TRP A 329 -16.96 16.05 -29.42
N LEU A 330 -15.65 16.22 -29.54
CA LEU A 330 -14.71 16.20 -28.41
C LEU A 330 -15.06 17.27 -27.37
N VAL A 331 -15.35 18.51 -27.79
CA VAL A 331 -15.82 19.55 -26.85
C VAL A 331 -17.06 19.10 -26.08
N ARG A 332 -18.06 18.52 -26.77
CA ARG A 332 -19.30 18.06 -26.13
C ARG A 332 -19.06 16.89 -25.19
N LEU A 333 -18.26 15.92 -25.59
CA LEU A 333 -17.94 14.74 -24.79
C LEU A 333 -17.14 15.10 -23.54
N THR A 334 -16.11 15.95 -23.67
CA THR A 334 -15.32 16.41 -22.52
C THR A 334 -16.18 17.23 -21.55
N THR A 335 -17.08 18.08 -22.07
CA THR A 335 -18.02 18.82 -21.22
C THR A 335 -19.01 17.89 -20.53
N ALA A 336 -19.55 16.89 -21.24
CA ALA A 336 -20.45 15.90 -20.67
C ALA A 336 -19.76 15.10 -19.57
N MET A 337 -18.51 14.68 -19.78
CA MET A 337 -17.71 13.99 -18.78
C MET A 337 -17.47 14.87 -17.54
N ALA A 338 -17.13 16.15 -17.73
CA ALA A 338 -16.99 17.09 -16.62
C ALA A 338 -18.30 17.28 -15.84
N VAL A 339 -19.45 17.33 -16.52
CA VAL A 339 -20.76 17.39 -15.88
C VAL A 339 -21.03 16.12 -15.06
N VAL A 340 -20.80 14.94 -15.63
CA VAL A 340 -21.00 13.66 -14.93
C VAL A 340 -20.13 13.57 -13.68
N LEU A 341 -18.84 13.90 -13.78
CA LEU A 341 -17.92 13.93 -12.64
C LEU A 341 -18.36 14.97 -11.60
N GLY A 342 -18.78 16.15 -12.04
CA GLY A 342 -19.27 17.21 -11.18
C GLY A 342 -20.54 16.83 -10.42
N VAL A 343 -21.51 16.20 -11.10
CA VAL A 343 -22.74 15.67 -10.49
C VAL A 343 -22.39 14.57 -9.50
N ASN A 344 -21.50 13.64 -9.86
CA ASN A 344 -21.05 12.58 -8.95
C ASN A 344 -20.41 13.14 -7.68
N TYR A 345 -19.52 14.13 -7.82
CA TYR A 345 -18.89 14.81 -6.68
C TYR A 345 -19.91 15.53 -5.79
N PHE A 346 -20.86 16.25 -6.41
CA PHE A 346 -21.94 16.92 -5.67
C PHE A 346 -22.81 15.93 -4.89
N LEU A 347 -23.23 14.83 -5.53
CA LEU A 347 -24.04 13.79 -4.88
C LEU A 347 -23.29 13.10 -3.75
N SER A 348 -21.98 12.88 -3.89
CA SER A 348 -21.14 12.35 -2.81
C SER A 348 -21.19 13.26 -1.58
N ILE A 349 -21.02 14.58 -1.76
CA ILE A 349 -21.06 15.52 -0.64
C ILE A 349 -22.46 15.60 -0.01
N VAL A 350 -23.51 15.55 -0.82
CA VAL A 350 -24.89 15.47 -0.30
C VAL A 350 -25.06 14.23 0.57
N ASN A 351 -24.65 13.07 0.07
CA ASN A 351 -24.72 11.80 0.79
C ASN A 351 -23.89 11.82 2.08
N ASP A 352 -22.67 12.36 2.06
CA ASP A 352 -21.83 12.46 3.26
C ASP A 352 -22.44 13.39 4.32
N THR A 353 -23.10 14.47 3.88
CA THR A 353 -23.70 15.46 4.79
C THR A 353 -25.05 15.00 5.33
N MET A 354 -25.84 14.24 4.56
CA MET A 354 -27.16 13.73 4.97
C MET A 354 -27.09 12.36 5.66
N GLY A 355 -26.16 11.51 5.23
CA GLY A 355 -25.91 10.17 5.76
C GLY A 355 -25.05 10.15 7.01
N SER A 356 -24.42 11.27 7.40
CA SER A 356 -23.82 11.42 8.72
C SER A 356 -24.95 11.59 9.75
N PRO A 357 -25.25 10.58 10.59
CA PRO A 357 -26.13 10.81 11.72
C PRO A 357 -25.49 11.93 12.56
N LEU A 358 -26.32 12.87 13.00
CA LEU A 358 -26.01 13.90 13.98
C LEU A 358 -25.58 13.29 15.34
N SER A 359 -24.47 12.57 15.36
CA SER A 359 -23.89 11.91 16.52
C SER A 359 -22.40 12.23 16.61
N LEU A 360 -22.01 13.49 16.43
CA LEU A 360 -20.71 14.03 16.85
C LEU A 360 -20.80 15.56 17.04
N THR A 361 -21.79 16.01 17.81
CA THR A 361 -21.72 17.24 18.62
C THR A 361 -22.56 17.08 19.86
#